data_AF-A0A5K1DSL0-F1
#
_entry.id   AF-A0A5K1DSL0-F1
#
_cell.length_a   1.000
_cell.length_b   1.000
_cell.length_c   1.000
_cell.angle_alpha   90.00
_cell.angle_beta   90.00
_cell.angle_gamma   90.00
#
_symmetry.space_group_name_H-M   'P 1'
#
loop_
_entity.id
_entity.type
_entity.pdbx_description
1 polymer ?
#
loop_
_entity_poly.entity_id
_entity_poly.type
_entity_poly.pdbx_seq_one_letter_code
_entity_poly.pdbx_strand_id
1 'polypeptide(L)' 'GTYFQPLPWNLRMKVALGAAKGLAFLHSAETKVIYRDFKTSNILLDS' A
#
# COMPACT_ATOMS: atom_id res chain seq x y z
N GLY A 1 8.10 -11.89 -24.87
CA GLY A 1 7.39 -11.40 -23.68
C GLY A 1 8.36 -10.65 -22.82
N THR A 2 8.03 -9.43 -22.41
CA THR A 2 8.92 -8.62 -21.56
C THR A 2 8.94 -9.21 -20.15
N TYR A 3 10.07 -9.79 -19.74
CA TYR A 3 10.26 -10.28 -18.38
C TYR A 3 10.37 -9.07 -17.44
N PHE A 4 9.29 -8.72 -16.76
CA PHE A 4 9.34 -7.75 -15.67
C PHE A 4 10.07 -8.38 -14.48
N GLN A 5 11.23 -7.83 -14.15
CA GLN A 5 11.91 -8.19 -12.90
C GLN A 5 11.08 -7.66 -11.73
N PRO A 6 10.61 -8.53 -10.84
CA PRO A 6 9.74 -8.10 -9.77
C PRO A 6 10.58 -7.37 -8.71
N LEU A 7 9.98 -6.38 -8.03
CA LEU A 7 10.69 -5.52 -7.08
C LEU A 7 11.49 -6.34 -6.05
N PRO A 8 12.64 -5.85 -5.57
CA PRO A 8 13.37 -6.50 -4.48
C PRO A 8 12.45 -6.80 -3.28
N TRP A 9 12.64 -7.95 -2.63
CA TRP A 9 11.75 -8.41 -1.55
C TRP A 9 11.66 -7.40 -0.39
N ASN A 10 12.79 -6.82 -0.01
CA ASN A 10 12.87 -5.77 0.99
C ASN A 10 12.01 -4.55 0.64
N LEU A 11 11.95 -4.16 -0.64
CA LEU A 11 11.10 -3.07 -1.08
C LEU A 11 9.61 -3.47 -1.00
N ARG A 12 9.25 -4.70 -1.41
CA ARG A 12 7.87 -5.19 -1.26
C ARG A 12 7.38 -5.15 0.19
N MET A 13 8.24 -5.53 1.12
CA MET A 13 7.93 -5.48 2.56
C MET A 13 7.74 -4.04 3.06
N LYS A 14 8.57 -3.10 2.61
CA LYS A 14 8.38 -1.66 2.92
C LYS A 14 7.05 -1.13 2.39
N VAL A 15 6.69 -1.48 1.15
CA VAL A 15 5.41 -1.09 0.53
C VAL A 15 4.22 -1.67 1.31
N ALA A 16 4.24 -2.97 1.61
CA ALA A 16 3.17 -3.63 2.36
C ALA A 16 2.99 -3.00 3.75
N LEU A 17 4.09 -2.75 4.47
CA LEU A 17 4.05 -2.11 5.79
C LEU A 17 3.51 -0.68 5.72
N GLY A 18 3.92 0.12 4.74
CA GLY A 18 3.43 1.48 4.54
C GLY A 18 1.92 1.51 4.25
N ALA A 19 1.46 0.67 3.34
CA ALA A 19 0.05 0.56 2.99
C ALA A 19 -0.81 0.12 4.19
N ALA A 20 -0.34 -0.86 4.98
CA ALA A 20 -1.02 -1.30 6.20
C ALA A 20 -1.12 -0.18 7.26
N LYS A 21 -0.05 0.61 7.44
CA LYS A 21 -0.06 1.78 8.35
C LYS A 21 -1.08 2.83 7.91
N GLY A 22 -1.13 3.16 6.62
CA GLY A 22 -2.12 4.10 6.08
C GLY A 22 -3.56 3.63 6.30
N LEU A 23 -3.82 2.35 6.07
CA LEU A 23 -5.14 1.76 6.32
C LEU A 23 -5.50 1.76 7.81
N ALA A 24 -4.56 1.41 8.68
CA ALA A 24 -4.76 1.44 10.13
C ALA A 24 -5.07 2.87 10.62
N PHE A 25 -4.38 3.88 10.08
CA PHE A 25 -4.65 5.28 10.38
C PHE A 25 -6.09 5.67 10.04
N LEU A 26 -6.57 5.36 8.83
CA LEU A 26 -7.94 5.67 8.40
C LEU A 26 -9.00 4.99 9.28
N HIS A 27 -8.72 3.79 9.78
CA HIS A 27 -9.62 3.04 10.66
C HIS A 27 -9.53 3.46 12.13
N SER A 28 -8.49 4.18 12.54
CA SER A 28 -8.33 4.71 13.90
C SER A 28 -9.09 6.01 14.16
N ALA A 29 -9.62 6.66 13.12
CA ALA A 29 -10.40 7.88 13.25
C ALA A 29 -11.73 7.64 14.00
N GLU A 30 -12.14 8.61 14.82
CA GLU A 30 -13.39 8.57 15.60
C GLU A 30 -14.62 8.34 14.71
N THR A 31 -14.63 9.01 13.55
CA THR A 31 -15.44 8.61 12.40
C THR A 31 -14.64 7.64 11.56
N LYS A 32 -14.93 6.34 11.70
CA LYS A 32 -14.25 5.28 10.93
C LYS A 32 -14.44 5.51 9.43
N VAL A 33 -13.38 5.95 8.76
CA VAL A 33 -13.40 6.14 7.30
C VAL A 33 -13.18 4.78 6.65
N ILE A 34 -14.20 4.28 5.95
CA ILE A 34 -14.06 3.05 5.16
C ILE A 34 -13.45 3.40 3.80
N TYR A 35 -12.17 3.06 3.61
CA TYR A 35 -11.50 3.20 2.32
C TYR A 35 -11.88 2.01 1.42
N ARG A 36 -12.94 2.20 0.63
CA ARG A 36 -13.58 1.14 -0.18
C ARG A 36 -12.77 0.68 -1.41
N ASP A 37 -11.75 1.43 -1.80
CA ASP A 37 -10.94 1.15 -3.00
C ASP A 37 -9.46 0.89 -2.65
N PHE A 38 -9.23 0.04 -1.65
CA PHE A 38 -7.89 -0.38 -1.27
C PHE A 38 -7.35 -1.42 -2.27
N LYS A 39 -6.59 -0.95 -3.28
CA LYS A 39 -6.01 -1.78 -4.34
C LYS A 39 -4.61 -1.31 -4.74
N THR A 40 -3.86 -2.19 -5.40
CA THR A 40 -2.45 -1.95 -5.76
C THR A 40 -2.24 -0.74 -6.65
N SER A 41 -3.18 -0.42 -7.55
CA SER A 41 -3.09 0.76 -8.42
C SER A 41 -3.21 2.09 -7.67
N ASN A 42 -3.66 2.06 -6.41
CA ASN A 42 -3.83 3.24 -5.57
C ASN A 42 -2.67 3.40 -4.55
N ILE A 43 -1.66 2.53 -4.60
CA ILE A 43 -0.46 2.63 -3.77
C ILE A 43 0.62 3.37 -4.56
N LEU A 44 0.88 4.63 -4.19
CA LEU A 44 1.89 5.46 -4.82
C LEU A 44 3.26 5.20 -4.18
N LEU A 45 4.29 4.99 -5.01
CA LEU A 45 5.69 4.92 -4.60
C LEU A 45 6.36 6.23 -5.02
N ASP A 46 7.11 6.84 -4.11
CA ASP A 46 7.94 8.00 -4.44
C ASP A 46 9.23 7.56 -5.15
N SER A 47 9.91 8.51 -5.79
CA SER A 47 11.19 8.33 -6.49
C SER A 47 12.35 7.98 -5.57
#